data_AF-A0A3D0RGT0-F1
#
_entry.id   AF-A0A3D0RGT0-F1
#
_cell.length_a   1.000
_cell.length_b   1.000
_cell.length_c   1.000
_cell.angle_alpha   90.00
_cell.angle_beta   90.00
_cell.angle_gamma   90.00
#
_symmetry.space_group_name_H-M   'P 1'
#
loop_
_entity.id
_entity.type
_entity.pdbx_description
1 polymer ?
#
loop_
_entity_poly.entity_id
_entity_poly.type
_entity_poly.pdbx_seq_one_letter_code
_entity_poly.pdbx_strand_id
1 'polypeptide(L)'
;MRLFRFLLYLSLFALCLACKQKPSDSGTNLSTNTYREYYSTATGKKEAELKTALFGIIGNPDIVSYAEIWSAFEKTDVKADGSVWDMYSDNPGGEIIYSFSFHHKKCGTYRSEGDCYNREHTIPQSWFKGASPMYSDLF
;
A
#
# COMPACT_ATOMS: atom_id res chain seq x y z
N MET A 1 -11.81 -22.69 45.74
CA MET A 1 -12.01 -22.23 44.33
C MET A 1 -11.37 -20.87 44.06
N ARG A 2 -10.12 -20.64 44.50
CA ARG A 2 -9.39 -19.38 44.24
C ARG A 2 -8.01 -19.56 43.58
N LEU A 3 -7.59 -20.79 43.28
CA LEU A 3 -6.37 -21.08 42.51
C LEU A 3 -6.61 -21.44 41.03
N PHE A 4 -7.84 -21.77 40.62
CA PHE A 4 -8.17 -22.06 39.21
C PHE A 4 -8.39 -20.81 38.35
N ARG A 5 -8.51 -19.63 38.95
CA ARG A 5 -8.65 -18.35 38.24
C ARG A 5 -7.33 -17.64 37.94
N PHE A 6 -6.21 -18.11 38.51
CA PHE A 6 -4.89 -17.50 38.28
C PHE A 6 -4.11 -18.16 37.13
N LEU A 7 -4.46 -19.40 36.75
CA LEU A 7 -3.86 -20.13 35.63
C LEU A 7 -4.52 -19.86 34.27
N LEU A 8 -5.67 -19.17 34.23
CA LEU A 8 -6.37 -18.84 32.99
C LEU A 8 -5.92 -17.50 32.38
N TYR A 9 -5.15 -16.68 33.11
CA TYR A 9 -4.65 -15.38 32.64
C TYR A 9 -3.22 -15.40 32.11
N LEU A 10 -2.49 -16.52 32.26
CA LEU A 10 -1.11 -16.65 31.78
C LEU A 10 -1.01 -17.31 30.38
N SER A 11 -2.13 -17.74 29.79
CA SER A 11 -2.18 -18.37 28.46
C SER A 11 -2.72 -17.47 27.34
N LEU A 12 -3.11 -16.22 27.63
CA LEU A 12 -3.61 -15.27 26.64
C LEU A 12 -2.60 -14.19 26.20
N PHE A 13 -1.32 -14.34 26.56
CA PHE A 13 -0.25 -13.39 26.22
C PHE A 13 0.87 -14.03 25.36
N ALA A 14 0.51 -15.00 24.51
CA ALA A 14 1.47 -15.72 23.66
C ALA A 14 0.99 -16.01 22.23
N LEU A 15 0.00 -15.26 21.73
CA LEU A 15 -0.38 -15.30 20.30
C LEU A 15 -0.33 -13.90 19.69
N CYS A 16 0.83 -13.27 19.81
CA CYS A 16 1.19 -12.11 19.02
C CYS A 16 2.66 -12.28 18.64
N LEU A 17 2.94 -13.12 17.63
CA LEU A 17 4.13 -13.09 16.78
C LEU A 17 4.06 -14.28 15.80
N ALA A 18 3.65 -14.02 14.56
CA ALA A 18 4.20 -14.63 13.33
C ALA A 18 3.25 -14.38 12.14
N CYS A 19 3.16 -13.14 11.66
CA CYS A 19 2.98 -12.98 10.22
C CYS A 19 4.38 -13.17 9.62
N LYS A 20 4.66 -14.34 9.04
CA LYS A 20 5.88 -14.52 8.24
C LYS A 20 5.73 -13.64 7.00
N GLN A 21 6.50 -12.55 6.91
CA GLN A 21 6.72 -11.91 5.61
C GLN A 21 7.35 -12.95 4.68
N LYS A 22 6.73 -13.12 3.50
CA LYS A 22 7.23 -13.96 2.41
C LYS A 22 8.66 -13.50 2.07
N PRO A 23 9.65 -14.39 1.93
CA PRO A 23 10.97 -14.00 1.44
C PRO A 23 10.83 -13.50 0.00
N SER A 24 11.49 -12.38 -0.33
CA SER A 24 11.51 -11.84 -1.69
C SER A 24 12.28 -12.78 -2.61
N ASP A 25 11.62 -13.28 -3.65
CA ASP A 25 12.28 -14.04 -4.71
C ASP A 25 13.27 -13.14 -5.45
N SER A 26 14.46 -13.68 -5.67
CA SER A 26 15.63 -13.01 -6.22
C SER A 26 15.65 -13.10 -7.74
N GLY A 27 15.92 -11.97 -8.42
CA GLY A 27 16.13 -11.99 -9.86
C GLY A 27 16.06 -10.63 -10.54
N THR A 28 17.03 -9.76 -10.28
CA THR A 28 17.62 -8.68 -11.12
C THR A 28 18.32 -7.68 -10.17
N ASN A 29 19.48 -7.15 -10.56
CA ASN A 29 20.23 -6.14 -9.79
C ASN A 29 19.45 -4.83 -9.72
N LEU A 30 18.44 -4.79 -8.85
CA LEU A 30 17.85 -3.58 -8.31
C LEU A 30 18.50 -3.39 -6.93
N SER A 31 19.00 -2.20 -6.62
CA SER A 31 19.41 -1.87 -5.25
C SER A 31 18.16 -1.94 -4.37
N THR A 32 17.84 -3.13 -3.86
CA THR A 32 16.67 -3.38 -3.04
C THR A 32 16.98 -2.91 -1.63
N ASN A 33 16.94 -1.59 -1.43
CA ASN A 33 16.85 -1.06 -0.07
C ASN A 33 15.60 -1.67 0.55
N THR A 34 15.79 -2.50 1.57
CA THR A 34 14.68 -2.97 2.39
C THR A 34 13.96 -1.76 2.98
N TYR A 35 12.67 -1.89 3.33
CA TYR A 35 11.94 -0.80 4.01
C TYR A 35 12.69 -0.28 5.24
N ARG A 36 13.43 -1.17 5.91
CA ARG A 36 14.26 -0.87 7.09
C ARG A 36 15.46 0.00 6.72
N GLU A 37 16.11 -0.28 5.60
CA GLU A 37 17.25 0.53 5.11
C GLU A 37 16.78 1.89 4.61
N TYR A 38 15.65 1.94 3.89
CA TYR A 38 15.08 3.18 3.35
C TYR A 38 14.81 4.22 4.46
N TYR A 39 14.20 3.80 5.57
CA TYR A 39 13.91 4.67 6.72
C TYR A 39 14.96 4.63 7.83
N SER A 40 16.14 4.05 7.57
CA SER A 40 17.17 3.83 8.60
C SER A 40 17.62 5.13 9.28
N THR A 41 17.78 6.22 8.53
CA THR A 41 18.22 7.52 9.06
C THR A 41 17.18 8.22 9.94
N ALA A 42 15.92 7.77 9.92
CA ALA A 42 14.83 8.22 10.77
C ALA A 42 14.67 7.38 12.05
N THR A 43 15.31 6.21 12.12
CA THR A 43 15.14 5.27 13.22
C THR A 43 15.60 5.87 14.56
N GLY A 44 14.74 5.79 15.58
CA GLY A 44 15.03 6.27 16.93
C GLY A 44 14.95 7.79 17.12
N LYS A 45 14.81 8.57 16.04
CA LYS A 45 14.62 10.03 16.10
C LYS A 45 13.20 10.40 16.52
N LYS A 46 13.03 11.60 17.06
CA LYS A 46 11.73 12.14 17.50
C LYS A 46 11.58 13.60 17.10
N GLU A 47 10.34 14.08 17.12
CA GLU A 47 9.99 15.50 16.97
C GLU A 47 10.68 16.17 15.75
N ALA A 48 11.41 17.27 15.97
CA ALA A 48 12.06 18.04 14.91
C ALA A 48 13.15 17.23 14.16
N GLU A 49 13.88 16.37 14.88
CA GLU A 49 14.91 15.52 14.26
C GLU A 49 14.28 14.46 13.35
N LEU A 50 13.17 13.87 13.78
CA LEU A 50 12.42 12.91 12.96
C LEU A 50 11.85 13.60 11.72
N LYS A 51 11.23 14.77 11.87
CA LYS A 51 10.71 15.55 10.74
C LYS A 51 11.80 15.86 9.72
N THR A 52 12.97 16.29 10.18
CA THR A 52 14.11 16.63 9.31
C THR A 52 14.66 15.39 8.61
N ALA A 53 14.78 14.26 9.31
CA ALA A 53 15.23 13.00 8.73
C ALA A 53 14.25 12.50 7.65
N LEU A 54 12.94 12.51 7.94
CA LEU A 54 11.91 12.13 6.97
C LEU A 54 11.93 13.06 5.76
N PHE A 55 12.02 14.38 5.95
CA PHE A 55 12.15 15.33 4.84
C PHE A 55 13.35 15.02 3.93
N GLY A 56 14.49 14.64 4.50
CA GLY A 56 15.66 14.21 3.70
C GLY A 56 15.43 12.92 2.90
N ILE A 57 14.51 12.06 3.34
CA ILE A 57 14.17 10.80 2.65
C ILE A 57 13.11 11.03 1.57
N ILE A 58 12.00 11.70 1.90
CA ILE A 58 10.81 11.79 1.03
C ILE A 58 10.61 13.15 0.37
N GLY A 59 11.49 14.12 0.64
CA GLY A 59 11.30 15.51 0.21
C GLY A 59 11.50 15.78 -1.28
N ASN A 60 12.05 14.82 -2.02
CA ASN A 60 12.25 14.92 -3.48
C ASN A 60 11.81 13.61 -4.16
N PRO A 61 10.50 13.38 -4.29
CA PRO A 61 9.98 12.18 -4.94
C PRO A 61 10.17 12.23 -6.46
N ASP A 62 10.25 11.05 -7.07
CA ASP A 62 10.12 10.92 -8.52
C ASP A 62 8.66 11.16 -8.92
N ILE A 63 8.45 12.07 -9.86
CA ILE A 63 7.10 12.45 -10.31
C ILE A 63 6.85 11.78 -11.66
N VAL A 64 5.83 10.93 -11.70
CA VAL A 64 5.29 10.40 -12.96
C VAL A 64 4.18 11.30 -13.48
N SER A 65 3.96 11.30 -14.79
CA SER A 65 2.79 11.97 -15.35
C SER A 65 1.51 11.21 -14.98
N TYR A 66 0.39 11.92 -14.95
CA TYR A 66 -0.91 11.31 -14.67
C TYR A 66 -1.24 10.16 -15.66
N ALA A 67 -0.77 10.23 -16.91
CA ALA A 67 -0.97 9.19 -17.91
C ALA A 67 -0.17 7.91 -17.62
N GLU A 68 1.04 8.05 -17.07
CA GLU A 68 1.95 6.94 -16.76
C GLU A 68 1.47 6.09 -15.58
N ILE A 69 0.57 6.60 -14.74
CA ILE A 69 -0.04 5.86 -13.62
C ILE A 69 -0.67 4.55 -14.09
N TRP A 70 -1.26 4.52 -15.30
CA TRP A 70 -1.84 3.27 -15.82
C TRP A 70 -0.82 2.15 -15.96
N SER A 71 0.38 2.47 -16.45
CA SER A 71 1.47 1.51 -16.58
C SER A 71 2.17 1.23 -15.25
N ALA A 72 2.04 2.13 -14.26
CA ALA A 72 2.50 1.88 -12.91
C ALA A 72 1.67 0.79 -12.22
N PHE A 73 0.34 0.84 -12.34
CA PHE A 73 -0.57 -0.16 -11.75
C PHE A 73 -0.31 -1.59 -12.25
N GLU A 74 0.17 -1.76 -13.49
CA GLU A 74 0.60 -3.07 -14.01
C GLU A 74 1.75 -3.70 -13.20
N LYS A 75 2.46 -2.90 -12.40
CA LYS A 75 3.58 -3.33 -11.54
C LYS A 75 3.21 -3.31 -10.06
N THR A 76 2.46 -2.31 -9.62
CA THR A 76 2.17 -2.05 -8.20
C THR A 76 0.88 -2.71 -7.72
N ASP A 77 -0.12 -2.81 -8.59
CA ASP A 77 -1.51 -3.16 -8.25
C ASP A 77 -1.94 -4.40 -9.04
N VAL A 78 -1.13 -5.45 -8.98
CA VAL A 78 -1.36 -6.71 -9.68
C VAL A 78 -1.55 -7.86 -8.69
N LYS A 79 -2.63 -8.62 -8.87
CA LYS A 79 -2.92 -9.82 -8.09
C LYS A 79 -2.08 -11.00 -8.58
N ALA A 80 -2.02 -12.05 -7.78
CA ALA A 80 -1.27 -13.26 -8.12
C ALA A 80 -1.75 -13.95 -9.42
N ASP A 81 -3.00 -13.73 -9.82
CA ASP A 81 -3.58 -14.24 -11.06
C ASP A 81 -3.42 -13.28 -12.25
N GLY A 82 -2.74 -12.14 -12.06
CA GLY A 82 -2.52 -11.13 -13.10
C GLY A 82 -3.68 -10.15 -13.30
N SER A 83 -4.77 -10.26 -12.53
CA SER A 83 -5.85 -9.26 -12.53
C SER A 83 -5.45 -7.99 -11.78
N VAL A 84 -6.20 -6.92 -12.00
CA VAL A 84 -6.02 -5.66 -11.26
C VAL A 84 -6.32 -5.91 -9.79
N TRP A 85 -5.41 -5.47 -8.91
CA TRP A 85 -5.69 -5.35 -7.49
C TRP A 85 -6.47 -4.05 -7.26
N ASP A 86 -7.78 -4.18 -7.15
CA ASP A 86 -8.67 -3.08 -6.82
C ASP A 86 -9.11 -3.20 -5.35
N MET A 87 -8.76 -2.20 -4.54
CA MET A 87 -8.95 -2.20 -3.08
C MET A 87 -10.42 -2.34 -2.67
N TYR A 88 -11.37 -1.96 -3.52
CA TYR A 88 -12.79 -2.00 -3.19
C TYR A 88 -13.45 -3.35 -3.50
N SER A 89 -12.92 -4.11 -4.46
CA SER A 89 -13.42 -5.44 -4.81
C SER A 89 -12.62 -6.60 -4.22
N ASP A 90 -11.39 -6.35 -3.75
CA ASP A 90 -10.56 -7.41 -3.19
C ASP A 90 -11.08 -7.90 -1.83
N ASN A 91 -11.32 -9.20 -1.74
CA ASN A 91 -11.82 -9.84 -0.53
C ASN A 91 -11.04 -11.14 -0.25
N PRO A 92 -9.94 -11.07 0.53
CA PRO A 92 -9.08 -12.23 0.78
C PRO A 92 -9.76 -13.39 1.51
N GLY A 93 -10.85 -13.12 2.24
CA GLY A 93 -11.55 -14.09 3.07
C GLY A 93 -12.90 -14.54 2.51
N GLY A 94 -13.29 -14.08 1.33
CA GLY A 94 -14.63 -14.32 0.80
C GLY A 94 -14.72 -14.21 -0.71
N GLU A 95 -15.95 -14.09 -1.20
CA GLU A 95 -16.23 -13.97 -2.63
C GLU A 95 -15.85 -12.58 -3.15
N ILE A 96 -15.25 -12.56 -4.34
CA ILE A 96 -14.95 -11.35 -5.11
C ILE A 96 -16.10 -11.16 -6.10
N ILE A 97 -16.86 -10.07 -5.95
CA ILE A 97 -18.09 -9.83 -6.74
C ILE A 97 -17.77 -9.43 -8.19
N TYR A 98 -16.64 -8.77 -8.42
CA TYR A 98 -16.16 -8.39 -9.75
C TYR A 98 -14.63 -8.26 -9.76
N SER A 99 -14.01 -8.40 -10.92
CA SER A 99 -12.56 -8.26 -11.13
C SER A 99 -12.29 -7.67 -12.52
N PHE A 100 -11.12 -7.04 -12.67
CA PHE A 100 -10.73 -6.36 -13.89
C PHE A 100 -9.40 -6.90 -14.43
N SER A 101 -9.25 -6.83 -15.76
CA SER A 101 -7.98 -7.04 -16.43
C SER A 101 -7.38 -5.70 -16.85
N PHE A 102 -6.05 -5.62 -16.87
CA PHE A 102 -5.36 -4.45 -17.38
C PHE A 102 -5.76 -4.17 -18.84
N HIS A 103 -5.74 -2.89 -19.21
CA HIS A 103 -6.10 -2.35 -20.53
C HIS A 103 -7.57 -2.45 -20.94
N HIS A 104 -8.41 -3.21 -20.23
CA HIS A 104 -9.84 -3.32 -20.46
C HIS A 104 -10.60 -2.64 -19.34
N LYS A 105 -11.72 -1.96 -19.63
CA LYS A 105 -12.56 -1.34 -18.58
C LYS A 105 -11.77 -0.39 -17.65
N LYS A 106 -10.78 0.32 -18.19
CA LYS A 106 -10.19 1.51 -17.56
C LYS A 106 -11.04 2.74 -17.90
N CYS A 107 -11.56 3.46 -16.91
CA CYS A 107 -12.42 4.61 -17.20
C CYS A 107 -12.33 5.72 -16.13
N GLY A 108 -12.98 6.86 -16.41
CA GLY A 108 -13.18 7.97 -15.46
C GLY A 108 -14.64 8.38 -15.30
N THR A 109 -15.57 7.61 -15.88
CA THR A 109 -17.01 7.85 -15.78
C THR A 109 -17.73 6.51 -15.77
N TYR A 110 -18.55 6.29 -14.76
CA TYR A 110 -19.23 5.03 -14.47
C TYR A 110 -20.63 5.35 -13.91
N ARG A 111 -21.52 4.36 -13.94
CA ARG A 111 -22.88 4.45 -13.41
C ARG A 111 -23.05 3.66 -12.12
N SER A 112 -22.26 2.62 -11.96
CA SER A 112 -22.30 1.74 -10.80
C SER A 112 -20.91 1.23 -10.46
N GLU A 113 -20.75 0.81 -9.21
CA GLU A 113 -19.57 0.06 -8.77
C GLU A 113 -19.42 -1.22 -9.62
N GLY A 114 -18.20 -1.56 -10.02
CA GLY A 114 -17.91 -2.70 -10.89
C GLY A 114 -17.97 -2.44 -12.40
N ASP A 115 -18.38 -1.24 -12.85
CA ASP A 115 -18.44 -0.92 -14.29
C ASP A 115 -17.06 -0.91 -14.95
N CYS A 116 -16.07 -0.41 -14.21
CA CYS A 116 -14.69 -0.16 -14.64
C CYS A 116 -13.82 0.08 -13.40
N TYR A 117 -12.50 -0.02 -13.56
CA TYR A 117 -11.55 0.47 -12.55
C TYR A 117 -11.01 1.85 -12.95
N ASN A 118 -10.64 2.66 -11.96
CA ASN A 118 -10.14 4.01 -12.16
C ASN A 118 -8.87 4.31 -11.34
N ARG A 119 -8.27 5.47 -11.56
CA ARG A 119 -7.20 6.02 -10.72
C ARG A 119 -7.82 6.87 -9.61
N GLU A 120 -8.02 6.28 -8.43
CA GLU A 120 -8.59 6.97 -7.28
C GLU A 120 -7.51 7.64 -6.43
N HIS A 121 -7.83 8.81 -5.88
CA HIS A 121 -6.99 9.45 -4.88
C HIS A 121 -7.47 9.11 -3.47
N THR A 122 -6.60 8.47 -2.67
CA THR A 122 -6.86 8.25 -1.23
C THR A 122 -6.94 9.58 -0.45
N ILE A 123 -6.20 10.60 -0.90
CA ILE A 123 -6.26 11.96 -0.36
C ILE A 123 -7.13 12.82 -1.27
N PRO A 124 -8.23 13.43 -0.80
CA PRO A 124 -9.13 14.19 -1.66
C PRO A 124 -8.41 15.28 -2.44
N GLN A 125 -8.57 15.29 -3.77
CA GLN A 125 -7.96 16.28 -4.67
C GLN A 125 -8.23 17.72 -4.23
N SER A 126 -9.41 17.97 -3.64
CA SER A 126 -9.83 19.29 -3.15
C SER A 126 -8.92 19.84 -2.06
N TRP A 127 -8.24 19.00 -1.28
CA TRP A 127 -7.37 19.44 -0.18
C TRP A 127 -6.09 20.10 -0.69
N PHE A 128 -5.63 19.69 -1.86
CA PHE A 128 -4.46 20.27 -2.53
C PHE A 128 -4.81 20.99 -3.83
N LYS A 129 -6.10 21.25 -4.08
CA LYS A 129 -6.61 21.97 -5.27
C LYS A 129 -6.14 21.37 -6.60
N GLY A 130 -5.87 20.07 -6.64
CA GLY A 130 -5.35 19.40 -7.83
C GLY A 130 -3.92 19.79 -8.21
N ALA A 131 -3.16 20.39 -7.29
CA ALA A 131 -1.77 20.75 -7.54
C ALA A 131 -0.85 19.53 -7.68
N SER A 132 0.10 19.63 -8.61
CA SER A 132 1.25 18.73 -8.67
C SER A 132 2.25 19.02 -7.53
N PRO A 133 2.99 18.01 -7.04
CA PRO A 133 3.05 16.63 -7.55
C PRO A 133 1.93 15.71 -7.06
N MET A 134 1.20 16.09 -6.01
CA MET A 134 0.19 15.23 -5.34
C MET A 134 -0.88 14.66 -6.29
N TYR A 135 -1.20 15.37 -7.36
CA TYR A 135 -2.17 14.92 -8.37
C TYR A 135 -1.77 13.65 -9.15
N SER A 136 -0.48 13.36 -9.24
CA SER A 136 0.01 12.14 -9.91
C SER A 136 0.98 11.36 -9.03
N ASP A 137 0.90 11.58 -7.72
CA ASP A 137 1.67 10.82 -6.75
C ASP A 137 1.18 9.38 -6.71
N LEU A 138 2.13 8.44 -6.78
CA LEU A 138 1.86 7.01 -6.77
C LEU A 138 1.96 6.42 -5.36
N PHE A 139 2.61 7.09 -4.41
CA PHE A 139 2.95 6.55 -3.09
C PHE A 139 2.62 7.46 -1.90
#